data_AF-A0A450W587-F1
#
_entry.id   AF-A0A450W587-F1
#
_cell.length_a   1.000
_cell.length_b   1.000
_cell.length_c   1.000
_cell.angle_alpha   90.00
_cell.angle_beta   90.00
_cell.angle_gamma   90.00
#
_symmetry.space_group_name_H-M   'P 1'
#
loop_
_entity.id
_entity.type
_entity.pdbx_description
1 polymer ?
#
loop_
_entity_poly.entity_id
_entity_poly.type
_entity_poly.pdbx_seq_one_letter_code
_entity_poly.pdbx_strand_id
1 'polypeptide(L)' 'MDNTPKKTEIRVAIDSDFLKKLEDRLGVSRSTDLARAALSLLDWASAESTEGRLILSTDNEGKNVHQLVMPELTNRK' A
#
# COMPACT_ATOMS: atom_id res chain seq x y z
N MET A 1 -24.78 -10.17 21.00
CA MET A 1 -23.59 -9.30 20.99
C MET A 1 -23.49 -8.71 19.60
N ASP A 2 -23.54 -7.39 19.47
CA ASP A 2 -23.36 -6.71 18.18
C ASP A 2 -21.91 -6.90 17.75
N ASN A 3 -21.71 -7.65 16.65
CA ASN A 3 -20.40 -8.07 16.15
C ASN A 3 -19.96 -7.20 14.97
N THR A 4 -20.52 -5.99 14.84
CA THR A 4 -20.19 -5.07 13.76
C THR A 4 -18.78 -4.52 13.97
N PRO A 5 -17.84 -4.73 13.02
CA PRO A 5 -16.48 -4.22 13.16
C PRO A 5 -16.49 -2.70 13.27
N LYS A 6 -15.81 -2.16 14.30
CA LYS A 6 -15.64 -0.71 14.48
C LYS A 6 -14.93 -0.14 13.26
N LYS A 7 -15.57 0.83 12.61
CA LYS A 7 -14.98 1.57 11.49
C LYS A 7 -14.26 2.80 12.01
N THR A 8 -13.07 3.07 11.48
CA THR A 8 -12.33 4.31 11.71
C THR A 8 -12.36 5.11 10.42
N GLU A 9 -12.73 6.39 10.49
CA GLU A 9 -12.68 7.30 9.36
C GLU A 9 -11.37 8.07 9.34
N ILE A 10 -10.75 8.16 8.16
CA ILE A 10 -9.53 8.93 7.93
C ILE A 10 -9.84 9.96 6.84
N ARG A 11 -9.49 11.22 7.09
CA ARG A 11 -9.58 12.31 6.11
C ARG A 11 -8.18 12.75 5.72
N VAL A 12 -7.87 12.65 4.44
CA VAL A 12 -6.58 13.07 3.87
C VAL A 12 -6.82 13.99 2.69
N ALA A 13 -5.98 15.02 2.57
CA ALA A 13 -5.89 15.82 1.36
C ALA A 13 -4.77 15.25 0.50
N ILE A 14 -5.07 14.94 -0.76
CA ILE A 14 -4.14 14.40 -1.74
C ILE A 14 -4.17 15.31 -2.95
N ASP A 15 -3.00 15.55 -3.56
CA ASP A 15 -2.91 16.25 -4.84
C ASP A 15 -3.77 15.57 -5.90
N SER A 16 -4.68 16.32 -6.51
CA SER A 16 -5.68 15.79 -7.43
C SER A 16 -5.06 15.23 -8.71
N ASP A 17 -3.99 15.86 -9.20
CA ASP A 17 -3.34 15.47 -10.45
C ASP A 17 -2.57 14.17 -10.27
N PHE A 18 -1.88 14.03 -9.14
CA PHE A 18 -1.24 12.78 -8.73
C PHE A 18 -2.27 11.66 -8.60
N LEU A 19 -3.38 11.90 -7.87
CA LEU A 19 -4.42 10.91 -7.66
C LEU A 19 -5.02 10.45 -8.99
N LYS A 20 -5.33 11.40 -9.88
CA LYS A 20 -5.90 11.12 -11.19
C LYS A 20 -4.96 10.30 -12.08
N LYS A 21 -3.68 10.66 -12.14
CA LYS A 21 -2.66 9.90 -12.88
C LYS A 21 -2.53 8.47 -12.35
N LEU A 22 -2.64 8.28 -11.04
CA LEU A 22 -2.54 6.97 -10.41
C LEU A 22 -3.78 6.11 -10.73
N GLU A 23 -4.97 6.68 -10.64
CA GLU A 23 -6.24 6.06 -11.05
C GLU A 23 -6.20 5.61 -12.51
N ASP A 24 -5.76 6.48 -13.42
CA ASP A 24 -5.68 6.19 -14.84
C ASP A 24 -4.65 5.07 -15.14
N ARG A 25 -3.48 5.09 -14.48
CA ARG A 25 -2.45 4.06 -14.64
C ARG A 25 -2.90 2.68 -14.17
N LEU A 26 -3.75 2.64 -13.14
CA LEU A 26 -4.24 1.39 -12.55
C LEU A 26 -5.60 0.95 -13.08
N GLY A 27 -6.25 1.78 -13.92
CA GLY A 27 -7.61 1.53 -14.40
C GLY A 27 -8.66 1.53 -13.29
N VAL A 28 -8.44 2.28 -12.21
CA VAL A 28 -9.33 2.36 -11.05
C VAL A 28 -10.13 3.65 -11.10
N SER A 29 -11.47 3.56 -11.01
CA SER A 29 -12.36 4.71 -11.17
C SER A 29 -12.82 5.36 -9.86
N ARG A 30 -12.54 4.73 -8.70
CA ARG A 30 -12.93 5.24 -7.39
C ARG A 30 -11.72 5.36 -6.47
N SER A 31 -11.48 6.56 -5.97
CA SER A 31 -10.36 6.83 -5.06
C SER A 31 -10.42 6.03 -3.76
N THR A 32 -11.61 5.64 -3.30
CA THR A 32 -11.79 4.75 -2.14
C THR A 32 -11.27 3.35 -2.39
N ASP A 33 -11.40 2.83 -3.62
CA ASP A 33 -10.92 1.50 -3.97
C ASP A 33 -9.40 1.52 -4.10
N LEU A 34 -8.86 2.61 -4.64
CA LEU A 34 -7.42 2.87 -4.66
C LEU A 34 -6.83 2.96 -3.25
N ALA A 35 -7.45 3.73 -2.36
CA ALA A 35 -7.02 3.84 -0.97
C ALA A 35 -7.08 2.49 -0.24
N ARG A 36 -8.14 1.70 -0.47
CA ARG A 36 -8.26 0.34 0.07
C ARG A 36 -7.13 -0.56 -0.42
N ALA A 37 -6.84 -0.56 -1.72
CA ALA A 37 -5.77 -1.35 -2.30
C ALA A 37 -4.40 -0.97 -1.73
N ALA A 38 -4.12 0.33 -1.58
CA ALA A 38 -2.89 0.83 -0.97
C ALA A 38 -2.75 0.38 0.49
N LEU A 39 -3.81 0.47 1.28
CA LEU A 39 -3.81 0.01 2.68
C LEU A 39 -3.63 -1.51 2.78
N SER A 40 -4.27 -2.29 1.91
CA SER A 40 -4.08 -3.74 1.88
C SER A 40 -2.66 -4.14 1.47
N LEU A 41 -2.05 -3.43 0.53
CA LEU A 41 -0.64 -3.66 0.16
C LEU A 41 0.30 -3.35 1.33
N LEU A 42 0.06 -2.25 2.05
CA LEU A 42 0.87 -1.87 3.20
C LEU A 42 0.72 -2.87 4.36
N ASP A 43 -0.49 -3.35 4.62
CA ASP A 43 -0.76 -4.40 5.62
C ASP A 43 0.03 -5.68 5.30
N TRP A 44 -0.08 -6.19 4.07
CA TRP A 44 0.71 -7.33 3.60
C TRP A 44 2.21 -7.08 3.75
N ALA A 45 2.70 -5.94 3.27
CA ALA A 45 4.12 -5.60 3.34
C ALA A 45 4.64 -5.53 4.78
N SER A 46 3.79 -5.07 5.71
CA SER A 46 4.12 -5.03 7.14
C SER A 46 4.23 -6.43 7.74
N ALA A 47 3.35 -7.35 7.37
CA ALA A 47 3.40 -8.75 7.81
C ALA A 47 4.66 -9.46 7.29
N GLU A 48 4.96 -9.32 6.00
CA GLU A 48 6.18 -9.87 5.38
C GLU A 48 7.45 -9.36 6.08
N SER A 49 7.53 -8.03 6.27
CA SER A 49 8.62 -7.40 7.01
C SER A 49 8.72 -8.01 8.41
N THR A 50 7.60 -8.15 9.13
CA THR A 50 7.58 -8.65 10.52
C THR A 50 8.19 -10.05 10.65
N GLU A 51 7.99 -10.88 9.64
CA GLU A 51 8.60 -12.22 9.52
C GLU A 51 10.06 -12.22 9.04
N GLY A 52 10.69 -11.04 8.92
CA GLY A 52 12.09 -10.89 8.50
C GLY A 52 12.30 -10.99 6.99
N ARG A 53 11.24 -10.90 6.19
CA ARG A 53 11.33 -10.99 4.72
C ARG A 53 11.62 -9.63 4.08
N LEU A 54 12.31 -9.67 2.94
CA LEU A 54 12.58 -8.50 2.11
C LEU A 54 11.57 -8.43 0.98
N ILE A 55 11.06 -7.24 0.70
CA ILE A 55 10.17 -6.98 -0.44
C ILE A 55 11.01 -6.38 -1.55
N LEU A 56 11.05 -7.08 -2.68
CA LEU A 56 11.89 -6.74 -3.82
C LEU A 56 11.03 -6.50 -5.06
N SER A 57 11.38 -5.48 -5.83
CA SER A 57 10.91 -5.31 -7.21
C SER A 57 12.03 -5.67 -8.17
N THR A 58 11.67 -6.31 -9.27
CA THR A 58 12.60 -6.79 -10.30
C THR A 58 11.91 -6.68 -11.65
N ASP A 59 12.66 -6.74 -12.74
CA ASP A 59 12.07 -6.90 -14.06
C ASP A 59 11.49 -8.31 -14.26
N ASN A 60 10.83 -8.53 -15.41
CA ASN A 60 10.19 -9.82 -15.72
C ASN A 60 11.19 -10.98 -15.85
N GLU A 61 12.48 -10.71 -15.99
CA GLU A 61 13.53 -11.73 -16.07
C GLU A 61 14.17 -12.03 -14.70
N GLY A 62 13.69 -11.38 -13.62
CA GLY A 62 14.29 -11.50 -12.29
C GLY A 62 15.62 -10.74 -12.16
N LYS A 63 15.89 -9.79 -13.07
CA LYS A 63 17.08 -8.94 -13.05
C LYS A 63 16.74 -7.54 -12.53
N ASN A 64 17.76 -6.71 -12.34
CA ASN A 64 17.62 -5.32 -11.85
C ASN A 64 16.83 -5.24 -10.53
N VAL A 65 17.33 -5.92 -9.51
CA VAL A 65 16.67 -6.03 -8.20
C VAL A 65 16.78 -4.71 -7.45
N HIS A 66 15.63 -4.17 -7.05
CA HIS A 66 15.50 -3.03 -6.14
C HIS A 66 14.70 -3.44 -4.91
N GLN A 67 15.15 -3.02 -3.73
CA GLN A 67 14.41 -3.25 -2.49
C GLN A 67 13.40 -2.13 -2.26
N LEU A 68 12.18 -2.48 -1.85
CA LEU A 68 11.22 -1.51 -1.35
C LEU A 68 11.73 -0.96 0.00
N VAL A 69 12.00 0.35 0.04
CA VAL A 69 12.42 1.06 1.25
C VAL A 69 11.28 1.94 1.73
N MET A 70 10.69 1.58 2.87
CA MET A 70 9.68 2.37 3.56
C MET A 70 10.02 2.42 5.05
N PRO A 71 10.30 3.62 5.61
CA PRO A 71 10.62 3.76 7.04
C PRO A 71 9.59 3.15 7.96
N GLU A 72 8.31 3.19 7.60
CA GLU A 72 7.18 2.65 8.35
C GLU A 72 7.24 1.12 8.49
N LEU A 73 7.88 0.42 7.55
CA LEU A 73 8.07 -1.03 7.62
C LEU A 73 9.27 -1.41 8.50
N THR A 74 10.20 -0.49 8.73
CA THR A 74 11.46 -0.70 9.46
C THR A 74 11.47 -0.06 10.85
N ASN A 75 10.61 0.92 11.11
CA ASN A 75 10.47 1.60 12.39
C ASN A 75 9.78 0.67 13.38
N ARG A 76 10.56 -0.19 14.04
CA ARG A 76 10.11 -0.99 15.18
C ARG A 76 10.73 -0.42 16.45
N LYS A 77 9.87 -0.08 17.41
CA LYS A 77 10.27 0.08 18.82
C LYS A 77 10.37 -1.28 19.48
#